data_AF-A0A4Y3JT71-F1
#
_entry.id   AF-A0A4Y3JT71-F1
#
_cell.length_a   1.000
_cell.length_b   1.000
_cell.length_c   1.000
_cell.angle_alpha   90.00
_cell.angle_beta   90.00
_cell.angle_gamma   90.00
#
_symmetry.space_group_name_H-M   'P 1'
#
loop_
_entity.id
_entity.type
_entity.pdbx_description
1 polymer ?
#
loop_
_entity_poly.entity_id
_entity_poly.type
_entity_poly.pdbx_seq_one_letter_code
_entity_poly.pdbx_strand_id
1 'polypeptide(L)' 'MEQHNELPEYIVADAGYGSEENYMYNNDILHKTPLIIYASYHKENKKTYRGCPVRSQCTKAKSE' A
#
# COMPACT_ATOMS: atom_id res chain seq x y z
N MET A 1 0.40 23.23 -25.75
CA MET A 1 0.19 23.21 -24.29
C MET A 1 -0.41 21.85 -23.95
N GLU A 2 0.39 20.84 -23.62
CA GLU A 2 -0.09 19.47 -23.32
C GLU A 2 0.78 18.75 -22.27
N GLN A 3 1.47 19.49 -21.39
CA GLN A 3 2.53 18.91 -20.57
C GLN A 3 2.07 18.32 -19.22
N HIS A 4 0.78 18.00 -19.06
CA HIS A 4 0.25 17.55 -17.75
C HIS A 4 -0.80 16.43 -17.83
N ASN A 5 -0.93 15.73 -18.96
CA ASN A 5 -1.84 14.58 -19.06
C ASN A 5 -1.25 13.28 -18.51
N GLU A 6 0.03 13.29 -18.10
CA GLU A 6 0.74 12.09 -17.65
C GLU A 6 1.14 12.18 -16.17
N LEU A 7 0.94 11.09 -15.45
CA LEU A 7 1.39 10.94 -14.08
C LEU A 7 2.93 10.89 -14.01
N PRO A 8 3.54 11.54 -13.00
CA PRO A 8 4.97 11.49 -12.79
C PRO A 8 5.45 10.05 -12.56
N GLU A 9 6.71 9.78 -12.94
CA GLU A 9 7.36 8.46 -12.81
C GLU A 9 7.35 7.94 -11.37
N TYR A 10 7.49 8.83 -10.40
CA TYR A 10 7.57 8.53 -8.99
C TYR A 10 6.32 9.02 -8.26
N ILE A 11 5.67 8.12 -7.54
CA ILE A 11 4.43 8.40 -6.82
C ILE A 11 4.67 8.22 -5.33
N VAL A 12 4.36 9.26 -4.55
CA VAL A 12 4.30 9.21 -3.09
C VAL A 12 2.83 9.17 -2.70
N ALA A 13 2.44 8.27 -1.80
CA ALA A 13 1.11 8.29 -1.20
C ALA A 13 1.20 8.16 0.32
N ASP A 14 0.06 8.37 0.96
CA ASP A 14 -0.03 8.40 2.42
C ASP A 14 0.17 6.99 3.04
N ALA A 15 0.43 6.95 4.35
CA ALA A 15 0.69 5.70 5.06
C ALA A 15 -0.49 4.69 5.02
N GLY A 16 -1.69 5.17 4.71
CA GLY A 16 -2.91 4.40 4.51
C GLY A 16 -3.05 3.75 3.13
N TYR A 17 -2.32 4.23 2.12
CA TYR A 17 -2.41 3.77 0.72
C TYR A 17 -1.64 2.47 0.41
N GLY A 18 -1.09 1.81 1.42
CA GLY A 18 -0.12 0.73 1.24
C GLY A 18 -0.68 -0.70 1.11
N SER A 19 -1.89 -0.91 0.58
CA SER A 19 -2.39 -2.28 0.34
C SER A 19 -1.69 -2.96 -0.85
N GLU A 20 -1.71 -4.30 -0.88
CA GLU A 20 -1.18 -5.08 -2.02
C GLU A 20 -1.79 -4.69 -3.35
N GLU A 21 -3.12 -4.55 -3.42
CA GLU A 21 -3.77 -4.14 -4.67
C GLU A 21 -3.27 -2.77 -5.16
N ASN A 22 -2.94 -1.87 -4.24
CA ASN A 22 -2.44 -0.54 -4.60
C ASN A 22 -1.04 -0.60 -5.21
N TYR A 23 -0.15 -1.47 -4.70
CA TYR A 23 1.18 -1.64 -5.29
C TYR A 23 1.11 -2.30 -6.67
N MET A 24 0.27 -3.32 -6.81
CA MET A 24 0.04 -3.97 -8.11
C MET A 24 -0.52 -2.99 -9.12
N TYR A 25 -1.48 -2.14 -8.74
CA TYR A 25 -2.03 -1.12 -9.63
C TYR A 25 -0.97 -0.13 -10.13
N ASN A 26 -0.09 0.35 -9.23
CA ASN A 26 0.98 1.27 -9.61
C ASN A 26 1.97 0.64 -10.59
N ASN A 27 2.33 -0.63 -10.38
CA ASN A 27 3.31 -1.33 -11.21
C ASN A 27 2.72 -1.84 -12.54
N ASP A 28 1.54 -2.47 -12.48
CA ASP A 28 0.99 -3.26 -13.59
C ASP A 28 0.06 -2.42 -14.49
N ILE A 29 -0.59 -1.39 -13.92
CA ILE A 29 -1.49 -0.51 -14.68
C ILE A 29 -0.81 0.80 -15.01
N LEU A 30 -0.29 1.48 -13.99
CA LEU A 30 0.32 2.81 -14.18
C LEU A 30 1.76 2.72 -14.70
N HIS A 31 2.44 1.58 -14.51
CA HIS A 31 3.87 1.41 -14.82
C HIS A 31 4.74 2.50 -14.16
N LYS A 32 4.42 2.84 -12.90
CA LYS A 32 5.10 3.87 -12.10
C LYS A 32 5.76 3.26 -10.87
N THR A 33 6.79 3.94 -10.39
CA THR A 33 7.56 3.49 -9.23
C THR A 33 7.02 4.15 -7.96
N PRO A 34 6.41 3.39 -7.03
CA PRO A 34 6.00 3.95 -5.75
C PRO A 34 7.22 4.21 -4.88
N LEU A 35 7.27 5.40 -4.26
CA LEU A 35 8.27 5.75 -3.24
C LEU A 35 7.80 5.43 -1.81
N ILE A 36 6.64 4.77 -1.69
CA ILE A 36 6.10 4.33 -0.40
C ILE A 36 6.83 3.06 0.01
N ILE A 37 7.18 2.99 1.29
CA ILE A 37 7.77 1.78 1.86
C ILE A 37 6.70 0.69 1.89
N TYR A 38 7.02 -0.49 1.34
CA TYR A 38 6.24 -1.74 1.39
C TYR A 38 5.94 -2.26 2.82
N ALA A 39 6.08 -1.44 3.86
CA ALA A 39 5.86 -1.81 5.25
C ALA A 39 4.43 -2.32 5.51
N SER A 40 3.42 -1.69 4.88
CA SER A 40 2.01 -2.09 4.97
C SER A 40 1.75 -3.39 4.20
N TYR A 41 2.25 -3.46 2.96
CA TYR A 41 2.24 -4.65 2.12
C TYR A 41 2.82 -5.90 2.82
N HIS A 42 3.99 -5.75 3.43
CA HIS A 42 4.62 -6.85 4.15
C HIS A 42 3.87 -7.22 5.44
N LYS A 43 3.10 -6.30 6.04
CA LYS A 43 2.23 -6.61 7.18
C LYS A 43 1.00 -7.38 6.74
N GLU A 44 0.39 -7.01 5.62
CA GLU A 44 -0.79 -7.69 5.05
C GLU A 44 -0.50 -9.13 4.64
N ASN A 45 0.71 -9.38 4.13
CA ASN A 45 1.18 -10.72 3.81
C ASN A 45 1.41 -11.64 5.03
N LYS A 46 1.41 -11.11 6.26
CA LYS A 46 1.60 -11.92 7.47
C LYS A 46 0.33 -12.68 7.82
N LYS A 47 0.50 -13.95 8.24
CA LYS A 47 -0.59 -14.83 8.70
C LYS A 47 -1.47 -14.19 9.78
N THR A 48 -0.88 -13.40 10.68
CA THR A 48 -1.58 -12.69 11.77
C THR A 48 -2.55 -11.63 11.27
N TYR A 49 -2.33 -11.11 10.06
CA TYR A 49 -3.14 -10.05 9.47
C TYR A 49 -4.29 -10.62 8.63
N ARG A 50 -4.09 -11.78 7.99
CA ARG A 50 -5.11 -12.47 7.18
C ARG A 50 -6.37 -12.90 7.95
N GLY A 51 -6.26 -13.06 9.27
CA GLY A 51 -7.40 -13.42 10.14
C GLY A 51 -8.18 -12.23 10.72
N CYS A 52 -7.77 -10.99 10.41
CA CYS A 52 -8.36 -9.79 10.99
C CYS A 52 -8.96 -8.90 9.89
N PRO A 53 -10.29 -8.93 9.70
CA PRO A 53 -10.96 -8.11 8.68
C PRO A 53 -10.82 -6.60 8.92
N VAL A 54 -10.50 -6.18 10.16
CA VAL A 54 -10.46 -4.77 10.56
C VAL A 54 -9.18 -4.46 11.35
N ARG A 55 -8.41 -3.46 10.91
CA ARG A 55 -7.14 -3.02 11.53
C ARG A 55 -7.24 -2.76 13.04
N SER A 56 -8.37 -2.24 13.51
CA SER A 56 -8.63 -1.92 14.92
C SER A 56 -8.62 -3.15 15.84
N GLN A 57 -8.95 -4.33 15.32
CA GLN A 57 -8.96 -5.57 16.11
C GLN A 57 -7.56 -6.19 16.23
N CYS A 58 -6.66 -5.93 15.29
CA CYS A 58 -5.31 -6.51 15.27
C CYS A 58 -4.36 -5.84 16.31
N THR A 59 -4.64 -4.57 16.69
CA THR A 59 -3.84 -3.86 17.72
C THR A 59 -3.96 -4.44 19.13
N LYS A 60 -5.00 -5.24 19.40
CA LYS A 60 -5.21 -5.87 20.71
C LYS A 60 -4.37 -7.14 20.94
N ALA A 61 -3.77 -7.72 19.91
CA ALA A 61 -3.03 -8.98 20.03
C ALA A 61 -1.60 -8.83 20.61
N LYS A 62 -1.24 -7.65 21.14
CA LYS A 62 0.10 -7.34 21.67
C LYS A 62 0.11 -6.71 23.07
N SER A 63 -1.02 -6.72 23.77
CA SER A 63 -1.10 -6.28 25.17
C SER A 63 -1.63 -7.42 26.04
N GLU A 64 -0.80 -8.45 26.24
CA GLU A 64 -0.81 -9.36 27.38
C GLU A 64 0.58 -10.02 27.49
#